data_AF-A0A939UMZ8-F1
#
_entry.id   AF-A0A939UMZ8-F1
#
_cell.length_a   1.000
_cell.length_b   1.000
_cell.length_c   1.000
_cell.angle_alpha   90.00
_cell.angle_beta   90.00
_cell.angle_gamma   90.00
#
_symmetry.space_group_name_H-M   'P 1'
#
loop_
_entity.id
_entity.type
_entity.pdbx_description
1 polymer ?
#
loop_
_entity_poly.entity_id
_entity_poly.type
_entity_poly.pdbx_seq_one_letter_code
_entity_poly.pdbx_strand_id
1 'polypeptide(L)'
;MSESPELQKYLSLLNPEQKAAVEHDGKSLLILAGAGSGKTCVITTKIAWLIARKDVDPRSILAVTFTKKAANEMRERAAAMEPQSELSQIRTFHSFGAYFLRRYAEAAGVAPNFTVYDDDDMVTLIQKSTPGLKKSEAASYARSIALAK
;
A
#
# COMPACT_ATOMS: atom_id res chain seq x y z
N MET A 1 -15.37 -22.91 -10.00
CA MET A 1 -15.65 -21.91 -8.96
C MET A 1 -16.69 -20.96 -9.52
N SER A 2 -17.84 -20.79 -8.86
CA SER A 2 -18.88 -19.87 -9.30
C SER A 2 -18.42 -18.44 -9.05
N GLU A 3 -18.47 -17.61 -10.08
CA GLU A 3 -18.14 -16.20 -10.00
C GLU A 3 -19.06 -15.47 -9.00
N SER A 4 -18.50 -14.61 -8.14
CA SER A 4 -19.30 -13.79 -7.22
C SER A 4 -20.26 -12.87 -8.03
N PRO A 5 -21.57 -12.85 -7.71
CA PRO A 5 -22.53 -11.93 -8.32
C PRO A 5 -22.12 -10.47 -8.19
N GLU A 6 -21.44 -10.11 -7.11
CA GLU A 6 -20.93 -8.77 -6.85
C GLU A 6 -19.87 -8.38 -7.87
N LEU A 7 -18.86 -9.23 -8.12
CA LEU A 7 -17.84 -8.94 -9.12
C LEU A 7 -18.43 -8.71 -10.52
N GLN A 8 -19.41 -9.53 -10.93
CA GLN A 8 -20.09 -9.34 -12.22
C GLN A 8 -20.80 -7.99 -12.30
N LYS A 9 -21.47 -7.57 -11.21
CA LYS A 9 -22.11 -6.26 -11.11
C LYS A 9 -21.10 -5.11 -11.23
N TYR A 10 -19.93 -5.22 -10.61
CA TYR A 10 -18.91 -4.17 -10.74
C TYR A 10 -18.35 -4.10 -12.16
N LEU A 11 -18.08 -5.24 -12.80
CA LEU A 11 -17.57 -5.30 -14.17
C LEU A 11 -18.54 -4.71 -15.20
N SER A 12 -19.85 -4.83 -14.98
CA SER A 12 -20.86 -4.26 -15.89
C SER A 12 -21.01 -2.75 -15.78
N LEU A 13 -20.55 -2.14 -14.68
CA LEU A 13 -20.57 -0.69 -14.45
C LEU A 13 -19.33 0.03 -15.00
N LEU A 14 -18.30 -0.69 -15.43
CA LEU A 14 -17.08 -0.10 -15.95
C LEU A 14 -17.29 0.39 -17.38
N ASN A 15 -16.71 1.55 -17.70
CA ASN A 15 -16.57 1.97 -19.09
C ASN A 15 -15.55 1.08 -19.84
N PRO A 16 -15.49 1.15 -21.19
CA PRO A 16 -14.61 0.29 -21.97
C PRO A 16 -13.13 0.36 -21.57
N GLU A 17 -12.61 1.55 -21.26
CA GLU A 17 -11.21 1.76 -20.90
C GLU A 17 -10.88 1.18 -19.51
N GLN A 18 -11.77 1.38 -18.53
CA GLN A 18 -11.66 0.81 -17.19
C GLN A 18 -11.74 -0.72 -17.24
N LYS A 19 -12.67 -1.26 -18.04
CA LYS A 19 -12.81 -2.70 -18.24
C LYS A 19 -11.56 -3.29 -18.88
N ALA A 20 -11.02 -2.66 -19.93
CA ALA A 20 -9.78 -3.07 -20.56
C ALA A 20 -8.60 -3.07 -19.57
N ALA A 21 -8.53 -2.07 -18.67
CA ALA A 21 -7.52 -2.03 -17.62
C ALA A 21 -7.70 -3.15 -16.58
N VAL A 22 -8.94 -3.46 -16.19
CA VAL A 22 -9.25 -4.58 -15.28
C VAL A 22 -8.95 -5.92 -15.94
N GLU A 23 -9.25 -6.10 -17.22
CA GLU A 23 -9.08 -7.37 -17.93
C GLU A 23 -7.67 -7.56 -18.52
N HIS A 24 -6.80 -6.56 -18.39
CA HIS A 24 -5.43 -6.60 -18.91
C HIS A 24 -4.63 -7.78 -18.34
N ASP A 25 -4.19 -8.69 -19.19
CA ASP A 25 -3.50 -9.94 -18.80
C ASP A 25 -1.98 -9.90 -19.08
N GLY A 26 -1.44 -8.74 -19.45
CA GLY A 26 -0.02 -8.53 -19.69
C GLY A 26 0.79 -8.32 -18.41
N LYS A 27 2.12 -8.29 -18.56
CA LYS A 27 3.07 -8.13 -17.44
C LYS A 27 3.09 -6.73 -16.83
N SER A 28 2.75 -5.69 -17.61
CA SER A 28 2.89 -4.30 -17.17
C SER A 28 1.84 -3.43 -17.83
N LEU A 29 1.20 -2.59 -17.02
CA LEU A 29 0.16 -1.66 -17.45
C LEU A 29 0.36 -0.32 -16.74
N LEU A 30 0.36 0.77 -17.50
CA LEU A 30 0.30 2.14 -16.97
C LEU A 30 -1.09 2.72 -17.25
N ILE A 31 -1.77 3.16 -16.20
CA ILE A 31 -3.08 3.81 -16.30
C ILE A 31 -2.91 5.30 -16.03
N LEU A 32 -3.07 6.13 -17.08
CA LEU A 32 -3.11 7.58 -16.96
C LEU A 32 -4.54 8.02 -16.68
N ALA A 33 -4.80 8.59 -15.51
CA ALA A 33 -6.17 8.81 -15.06
C ALA A 33 -6.32 10.09 -14.22
N GLY A 34 -7.15 11.01 -14.70
CA GLY A 34 -7.46 12.29 -14.05
C GLY A 34 -8.22 12.14 -12.73
N ALA A 35 -8.44 13.24 -12.00
CA ALA A 35 -9.29 13.23 -10.81
C ALA A 35 -10.70 12.71 -11.14
N GLY A 36 -11.34 11.97 -10.23
CA GLY A 36 -12.70 11.46 -10.41
C GLY A 36 -12.89 10.30 -11.40
N SER A 37 -11.87 9.92 -12.17
CA SER A 37 -11.94 8.86 -13.22
C SER A 37 -12.12 7.42 -12.74
N GLY A 38 -12.32 7.20 -11.43
CA GLY A 38 -12.54 5.85 -10.89
C GLY A 38 -11.28 4.98 -10.74
N LYS A 39 -10.07 5.56 -10.69
CA LYS A 39 -8.80 4.83 -10.48
C LYS A 39 -8.86 3.75 -9.40
N THR A 40 -9.36 4.10 -8.22
CA THR A 40 -9.47 3.18 -7.10
C THR A 40 -10.39 2.01 -7.42
N CYS A 41 -11.52 2.28 -8.10
CA CYS A 41 -12.46 1.24 -8.55
C CYS A 41 -11.75 0.25 -9.48
N VAL A 42 -11.03 0.75 -10.49
CA VAL A 42 -10.27 -0.09 -11.43
C VAL A 42 -9.28 -0.99 -10.69
N ILE A 43 -8.49 -0.44 -9.75
CA ILE A 43 -7.49 -1.22 -9.01
C ILE A 43 -8.16 -2.29 -8.14
N THR A 44 -9.22 -1.94 -7.40
CA THR A 44 -9.90 -2.92 -6.52
C THR A 44 -10.60 -4.01 -7.32
N THR A 45 -11.24 -3.65 -8.43
CA THR A 45 -11.89 -4.64 -9.31
C THR A 45 -10.85 -5.52 -10.01
N LYS A 46 -9.68 -4.97 -10.36
CA LYS A 46 -8.56 -5.76 -10.90
C LYS A 46 -8.08 -6.83 -9.92
N ILE A 47 -7.93 -6.50 -8.64
CA ILE A 47 -7.52 -7.47 -7.61
C ILE A 47 -8.55 -8.61 -7.53
N ALA A 48 -9.84 -8.28 -7.41
CA ALA A 48 -10.91 -9.27 -7.35
C ALA A 48 -10.96 -10.13 -8.63
N TRP A 49 -10.80 -9.52 -9.81
CA TRP A 49 -10.79 -10.21 -11.09
C TRP A 49 -9.60 -11.18 -11.25
N LEU A 50 -8.40 -10.80 -10.80
CA LEU A 50 -7.22 -11.67 -10.84
C LEU A 50 -7.44 -12.93 -10.00
N ILE A 51 -8.07 -12.79 -8.83
CA ILE A 51 -8.37 -13.92 -7.95
C ILE A 51 -9.48 -14.77 -8.58
N ALA A 52 -10.63 -14.18 -8.88
CA ALA A 52 -11.82 -14.92 -9.28
C ALA A 52 -11.74 -15.54 -10.68
N ARG A 53 -11.05 -14.89 -11.63
CA ARG A 53 -11.00 -15.31 -13.05
C ARG A 53 -9.64 -15.78 -13.54
N LYS A 54 -8.56 -15.39 -12.87
CA LYS A 54 -7.21 -15.82 -13.24
C LYS A 54 -6.58 -16.80 -12.24
N ASP A 55 -7.33 -17.18 -11.20
CA ASP A 55 -6.88 -18.13 -10.18
C ASP A 55 -5.54 -17.71 -9.54
N VAL A 56 -5.33 -16.39 -9.45
CA VAL A 56 -4.13 -15.84 -8.81
C VAL A 56 -4.28 -15.98 -7.31
N ASP A 57 -3.31 -16.63 -6.66
CA ASP A 57 -3.27 -16.70 -5.19
C ASP A 57 -3.29 -15.28 -4.60
N PRO A 58 -4.32 -14.91 -3.83
CA PRO A 58 -4.43 -13.57 -3.25
C PRO A 58 -3.18 -13.14 -2.49
N ARG A 59 -2.50 -14.07 -1.82
CA ARG A 59 -1.29 -13.79 -1.03
C ARG A 59 -0.11 -13.33 -1.88
N SER A 60 -0.16 -13.57 -3.19
CA SER A 60 0.84 -13.11 -4.17
C SER A 60 0.57 -11.69 -4.68
N ILE A 61 -0.59 -11.11 -4.38
CA ILE A 61 -0.98 -9.77 -4.82
C ILE A 61 -0.51 -8.73 -3.81
N LEU A 62 0.24 -7.73 -4.29
CA LEU A 62 0.64 -6.54 -3.54
C LEU A 62 0.02 -5.29 -4.18
N ALA A 63 -0.73 -4.53 -3.39
CA ALA A 63 -1.22 -3.21 -3.75
C ALA A 63 -0.73 -2.19 -2.71
N VAL A 64 -0.05 -1.14 -3.18
CA VAL A 64 0.52 -0.09 -2.32
C VAL A 64 -0.13 1.26 -2.60
N THR A 65 -0.35 2.03 -1.54
CA THR A 65 -0.89 3.40 -1.62
C THR A 65 -0.20 4.31 -0.60
N PHE A 66 -0.51 5.61 -0.62
CA PHE A 66 0.15 6.60 0.23
C PHE A 66 -0.49 6.70 1.62
N THR A 67 -1.79 6.45 1.76
CA THR A 67 -2.51 6.67 3.03
C THR A 67 -3.12 5.39 3.58
N LYS A 68 -3.16 5.29 4.93
CA LYS A 68 -3.81 4.15 5.61
C LYS A 68 -5.29 4.07 5.27
N LYS A 69 -5.95 5.24 5.16
CA LYS A 69 -7.36 5.34 4.76
C LYS A 69 -7.60 4.71 3.40
N ALA A 70 -6.81 5.09 2.38
CA ALA A 70 -6.94 4.51 1.04
C ALA A 70 -6.67 3.00 1.06
N ALA A 71 -5.68 2.52 1.82
CA ALA A 71 -5.39 1.10 1.91
C ALA A 71 -6.56 0.31 2.52
N ASN A 72 -7.22 0.85 3.55
CA ASN A 72 -8.39 0.24 4.17
C ASN A 72 -9.60 0.24 3.24
N GLU A 73 -9.90 1.38 2.62
CA GLU A 73 -10.99 1.49 1.63
C GLU A 73 -10.80 0.52 0.45
N MET A 74 -9.56 0.37 -0.03
CA MET A 74 -9.25 -0.59 -1.10
C MET A 74 -9.47 -2.03 -0.66
N ARG A 75 -9.10 -2.38 0.58
CA ARG A 75 -9.29 -3.72 1.14
C ARG A 75 -10.77 -4.07 1.28
N GLU A 76 -11.55 -3.17 1.88
CA GLU A 76 -13.00 -3.37 2.07
C GLU A 76 -13.71 -3.52 0.73
N ARG A 77 -13.37 -2.69 -0.26
CA ARG A 77 -13.97 -2.77 -1.60
C ARG A 77 -13.61 -4.05 -2.34
N ALA A 78 -12.34 -4.45 -2.31
CA ALA A 78 -11.90 -5.70 -2.94
C ALA A 78 -12.61 -6.91 -2.29
N ALA A 79 -12.68 -6.95 -0.95
CA ALA A 79 -13.31 -8.03 -0.20
C ALA A 79 -14.81 -8.13 -0.47
N ALA A 80 -15.49 -6.99 -0.69
CA ALA A 80 -16.89 -6.96 -1.08
C ALA A 80 -17.16 -7.55 -2.48
N MET A 81 -16.16 -7.57 -3.37
CA MET A 81 -16.27 -8.18 -4.71
C MET A 81 -15.77 -9.62 -4.74
N GLU A 82 -14.75 -9.93 -3.96
CA GLU A 82 -14.14 -11.26 -3.86
C GLU A 82 -13.58 -11.43 -2.44
N PRO A 83 -14.26 -12.18 -1.55
CA PRO A 83 -13.87 -12.31 -0.15
C PRO A 83 -12.44 -12.81 0.07
N GLN A 84 -11.90 -13.65 -0.83
CA GLN A 84 -10.52 -14.11 -0.72
C GLN A 84 -9.48 -12.99 -0.87
N SER A 85 -9.87 -11.83 -1.41
CA SER A 85 -8.97 -10.69 -1.53
C SER A 85 -8.51 -10.12 -0.19
N GLU A 86 -9.18 -10.44 0.93
CA GLU A 86 -8.71 -10.12 2.29
C GLU A 86 -7.29 -10.66 2.59
N LEU A 87 -6.91 -11.75 1.93
CA LEU A 87 -5.58 -12.36 2.05
C LEU A 87 -4.50 -11.59 1.26
N SER A 88 -4.88 -10.62 0.43
CA SER A 88 -3.97 -9.81 -0.39
C SER A 88 -3.19 -8.79 0.44
N GLN A 89 -1.97 -8.48 0.02
CA GLN A 89 -1.15 -7.45 0.66
C GLN A 89 -1.55 -6.05 0.17
N ILE A 90 -2.63 -5.49 0.74
CA ILE A 90 -3.05 -4.11 0.47
C ILE A 90 -2.52 -3.22 1.60
N ARG A 91 -1.52 -2.38 1.33
CA ARG A 91 -0.76 -1.65 2.37
C ARG A 91 -0.40 -0.23 1.93
N THR A 92 0.09 0.58 2.87
CA THR A 92 0.87 1.76 2.49
C THR A 92 2.30 1.37 2.13
N PHE A 93 3.02 2.24 1.42
CA PHE A 93 4.46 2.06 1.18
C PHE A 93 5.24 1.80 2.47
N HIS A 94 5.04 2.63 3.50
CA HIS A 94 5.70 2.47 4.80
C HIS A 94 5.32 1.16 5.51
N SER A 95 4.03 0.81 5.52
CA SER A 95 3.57 -0.44 6.15
C SER A 95 4.09 -1.68 5.43
N PHE A 96 4.25 -1.61 4.10
CA PHE A 96 4.87 -2.69 3.33
C PHE A 96 6.38 -2.76 3.60
N GLY A 97 7.09 -1.64 3.56
CA GLY A 97 8.53 -1.58 3.83
C GLY A 97 8.87 -2.12 5.23
N ALA A 98 8.12 -1.72 6.25
CA ALA A 98 8.30 -2.26 7.60
C ALA A 98 8.03 -3.77 7.66
N TYR A 99 6.93 -4.25 7.06
CA TYR A 99 6.64 -5.68 6.98
C TYR A 99 7.78 -6.46 6.29
N PHE A 100 8.27 -5.94 5.16
CA PHE A 100 9.33 -6.56 4.37
C PHE A 100 10.64 -6.63 5.17
N LEU A 101 11.07 -5.52 5.76
CA LEU A 101 12.28 -5.48 6.59
C LEU A 101 12.18 -6.40 7.81
N ARG A 102 11.02 -6.49 8.47
CA ARG A 102 10.85 -7.42 9.60
C ARG A 102 10.93 -8.87 9.16
N ARG A 103 10.38 -9.19 7.98
CA ARG A 103 10.42 -10.55 7.41
C ARG A 103 11.83 -10.98 7.02
N TYR A 104 12.66 -10.05 6.56
CA TYR A 104 14.03 -10.30 6.10
C TYR A 104 15.07 -9.59 6.98
N ALA A 105 14.80 -9.49 8.28
CA ALA A 105 15.57 -8.65 9.20
C ALA A 105 17.05 -9.06 9.29
N GLU A 106 17.32 -10.37 9.28
CA GLU A 106 18.68 -10.92 9.25
C GLU A 106 19.46 -10.45 8.03
N ALA A 107 18.88 -10.59 6.83
CA ALA A 107 19.50 -10.15 5.59
C ALA A 107 19.68 -8.62 5.53
N ALA A 108 18.80 -7.87 6.19
CA ALA A 108 18.89 -6.42 6.30
C ALA A 108 19.84 -5.94 7.41
N GLY A 109 20.41 -6.83 8.23
CA GLY A 109 21.30 -6.47 9.34
C GLY A 109 20.60 -5.68 10.45
N VAL A 110 19.28 -5.86 10.62
CA VAL A 110 18.47 -5.18 11.65
C VAL A 110 17.76 -6.18 12.55
N ALA A 111 17.41 -5.77 13.76
CA ALA A 111 16.59 -6.58 14.63
C ALA A 111 15.15 -6.68 14.08
N PRO A 112 14.48 -7.85 14.10
CA PRO A 112 13.13 -8.00 13.56
C PRO A 112 12.06 -7.18 14.32
N ASN A 113 12.35 -6.81 15.56
CA ASN A 113 11.52 -5.95 16.41
C ASN A 113 12.01 -4.49 16.43
N PHE A 114 12.72 -4.02 15.40
CA PHE A 114 13.18 -2.63 15.33
C PHE A 114 12.03 -1.62 15.53
N THR A 115 12.35 -0.51 16.18
CA THR A 115 11.43 0.63 16.36
C THR A 115 11.59 1.58 15.19
N VAL A 116 10.47 2.04 14.63
CA VAL A 116 10.46 3.14 13.66
C VAL A 116 10.35 4.43 14.45
N TYR A 117 11.35 5.30 14.34
CA TYR A 117 11.34 6.59 15.00
C TYR A 117 10.41 7.54 14.27
N ASP A 118 9.56 8.23 15.02
CA ASP A 118 8.82 9.39 14.53
C ASP A 118 9.66 10.68 14.63
N ASP A 119 9.05 11.82 14.32
CA ASP A 119 9.74 13.11 14.34
C ASP A 119 10.18 13.50 15.75
N ASP A 120 9.41 13.18 16.79
CA ASP A 120 9.75 13.49 18.18
C ASP A 120 10.86 12.58 18.71
N ASP A 121 10.86 11.31 18.31
CA ASP A 121 11.95 10.37 18.57
C ASP A 121 13.26 10.88 17.95
N MET A 122 13.21 11.39 16.71
CA MET A 122 14.39 11.97 16.04
C MET A 122 14.93 13.19 16.81
N VAL A 123 14.06 14.09 17.27
CA VAL A 123 14.48 15.24 18.10
C VAL A 123 15.15 14.77 19.39
N THR A 124 14.53 13.79 20.06
CA THR A 124 15.05 13.23 21.30
C THR A 124 16.41 12.56 21.10
N LEU A 125 16.58 11.84 19.99
CA LEU A 125 17.84 11.20 19.64
C LEU A 125 18.96 12.23 19.43
N ILE A 126 18.68 13.32 18.72
CA ILE A 126 19.67 14.39 18.47
C ILE A 126 20.07 15.06 19.80
N GLN A 127 19.10 15.36 20.67
CA GLN A 127 19.40 15.96 21.98
C GLN A 127 20.27 15.04 22.86
N LYS A 128 19.99 13.74 22.85
CA LYS A 128 20.79 12.76 23.61
C LYS A 128 22.20 12.58 23.04
N SER A 129 22.34 12.69 21.72
CA SER A 129 23.63 12.54 21.05
C SER A 129 24.51 13.79 21.16
N THR A 130 23.91 14.96 21.41
CA THR A 130 24.61 16.24 21.54
C THR A 130 24.22 16.95 22.85
N PRO A 131 24.86 16.60 23.98
CA PRO A 131 24.56 17.19 25.28
C PRO A 131 24.66 18.71 25.27
N GLY A 132 23.66 19.40 25.86
CA GLY A 132 23.59 20.86 25.91
C GLY A 132 22.83 21.51 24.76
N LEU A 133 22.44 20.76 23.72
CA LEU A 133 21.64 21.27 22.62
C LEU A 133 20.17 21.49 23.04
N LYS A 134 19.61 22.68 22.76
CA LYS A 134 18.22 22.98 23.10
C LYS A 134 17.26 22.20 22.19
N LYS A 135 16.06 21.91 22.71
CA LYS A 135 15.03 21.15 21.96
C LYS A 135 14.66 21.82 20.64
N SER A 136 14.58 23.14 20.60
CA SER A 136 14.28 23.91 19.39
C SER A 136 15.36 23.75 18.31
N GLU A 137 16.63 23.68 18.71
CA GLU A 137 17.75 23.49 17.78
C GLU A 137 17.77 22.05 17.27
N ALA A 138 17.54 21.06 18.15
CA ALA A 138 17.40 19.66 17.76
C ALA A 138 16.23 19.43 16.78
N ALA A 139 15.09 20.10 17.00
CA ALA A 139 13.97 20.11 16.07
C ALA A 139 14.33 20.70 14.71
N SER A 140 15.14 21.76 14.68
CA SER A 140 15.65 22.34 13.43
C SER A 140 16.50 21.34 12.66
N TYR A 141 17.45 20.67 13.33
CA TYR A 141 18.29 19.65 12.69
C TYR A 141 17.50 18.41 12.25
N ALA A 142 16.56 17.91 13.06
CA ALA A 142 15.69 16.79 12.68
C ALA A 142 14.93 17.10 11.38
N ARG A 143 14.40 18.33 11.27
CA ARG A 143 13.72 18.79 10.06
C ARG A 143 14.67 18.86 8.85
N SER A 144 15.89 19.38 9.02
CA SER A 144 16.88 19.42 7.94
C SER A 144 17.28 18.02 7.46
N ILE A 145 17.45 17.06 8.38
CA ILE A 145 17.74 15.66 8.04
C ILE A 145 16.56 15.03 7.29
N ALA A 146 15.33 15.28 7.73
CA ALA A 146 14.14 14.75 7.06
C ALA A 146 13.98 15.27 5.62
N LEU A 147 14.38 16.52 5.35
CA LEU A 147 14.30 17.15 4.02
C LEU A 147 15.44 16.77 3.08
N ALA A 148 16.53 16.19 3.58
CA ALA A 148 17.66 15.72 2.77
C ALA A 148 17.42 14.35 2.11
N LYS A 149 16.25 13.74 2.35
CA LYS A 149 15.82 12.44 1.82
C LYS A 149 15.15 12.56 0.46
#